data_AF-A0A3M7LV40-F1
#
_entry.id   AF-A0A3M7LV40-F1
#
_cell.length_a   1.000
_cell.length_b   1.000
_cell.length_c   1.000
_cell.angle_alpha   90.00
_cell.angle_beta   90.00
_cell.angle_gamma   90.00
#
_symmetry.space_group_name_H-M   'P 1'
#
loop_
_entity.id
_entity.type
_entity.pdbx_description
1 polymer ?
#
loop_
_entity_poly.entity_id
_entity_poly.type
_entity_poly.pdbx_seq_one_letter_code
_entity_poly.pdbx_strand_id
1 'polypeptide(L)'
;MAQGQGSAGLGRKVGHAGEEEHRGYSAEGDADILCTAMLRNCDKWPTDNGQEPNLMVPKLFGPIRERYAERQGGYTRVLRIEPMKEDQAESAILELVDGPKDMRFAMTAKSLARRDPSLAFSPDVTTHVKKATQFRKNGIHELRVLAETLRQQHKTGLDDRILPKPRSVYPQDSSKEDLRYFEEVDDHKRPNPPRIDSFKRIHKRVQYKLRPRVQKKRPQVQKPVSDKENQKQIA
;
A
#
# COMPACT_ATOMS: atom_id res chain seq x y z
N MET A 1 -11.31 -45.61 39.95
CA MET A 1 -11.64 -44.18 39.78
C MET A 1 -10.34 -43.39 39.78
N ALA A 2 -9.83 -43.02 38.61
CA ALA A 2 -8.64 -42.17 38.49
C ALA A 2 -9.11 -40.85 37.87
N GLN A 3 -9.08 -39.78 38.67
CA GLN A 3 -9.49 -38.45 38.25
C GLN A 3 -8.32 -37.81 37.50
N GLY A 4 -8.49 -37.62 36.18
CA GLY A 4 -7.56 -36.84 35.35
C GLY A 4 -7.78 -35.35 35.61
N GLN A 5 -6.74 -34.68 36.11
CA GLN A 5 -6.71 -33.22 36.20
C GLN A 5 -6.39 -32.65 34.82
N GLY A 6 -7.36 -31.97 34.22
CA GLY A 6 -7.18 -31.22 32.98
C GLY A 6 -6.33 -29.97 33.23
N SER A 7 -5.17 -29.89 32.57
CA SER A 7 -4.38 -28.67 32.49
C SER A 7 -5.06 -27.71 31.50
N ALA A 8 -5.71 -26.68 32.05
CA ALA A 8 -6.18 -25.55 31.27
C ALA A 8 -4.96 -24.82 30.69
N GLY A 9 -4.68 -25.06 29.41
CA GLY A 9 -3.67 -24.32 28.66
C GLY A 9 -4.06 -22.84 28.62
N LEU A 10 -3.30 -22.00 29.33
CA LEU A 10 -3.35 -20.56 29.16
C LEU A 10 -3.07 -20.24 27.69
N GLY A 11 -4.12 -19.87 26.96
CA GLY A 11 -3.99 -19.27 25.64
C GLY A 11 -3.13 -18.02 25.77
N ARG A 12 -1.91 -18.08 25.24
CA ARG A 12 -1.09 -16.87 25.05
C ARG A 12 -1.88 -15.96 24.11
N LYS A 13 -2.35 -14.83 24.61
CA LYS A 13 -2.77 -13.71 23.76
C LYS A 13 -1.51 -13.22 23.04
N VAL A 14 -1.27 -13.76 21.85
CA VAL A 14 -0.34 -13.16 20.90
C VAL A 14 -0.94 -11.81 20.53
N GLY A 15 -0.21 -10.72 20.80
CA GLY A 15 -0.66 -9.38 20.41
C GLY A 15 -0.86 -9.31 18.90
N HIS A 16 -1.84 -8.52 18.45
CA HIS A 16 -2.18 -8.36 17.03
C HIS A 16 -0.98 -8.00 16.13
N ALA A 17 0.08 -7.39 16.67
CA ALA A 17 1.29 -7.05 15.93
C ALA A 17 2.10 -8.27 15.42
N GLY A 18 2.05 -9.42 16.11
CA GLY A 18 2.74 -10.64 15.68
C GLY A 18 1.89 -11.53 14.76
N GLU A 19 0.58 -11.29 14.68
CA GLU A 19 -0.33 -12.18 13.94
C GLU A 19 -0.11 -12.16 12.42
N GLU A 20 0.40 -11.07 11.85
CA GLU A 20 0.49 -10.93 10.40
C GLU A 20 1.68 -11.72 9.80
N GLU A 21 2.86 -11.65 10.41
CA GLU A 21 3.99 -12.51 10.05
C GLU A 21 3.69 -13.99 10.33
N HIS A 22 3.10 -14.31 11.49
CA HIS A 22 2.70 -15.69 11.81
C HIS A 22 1.64 -16.24 10.85
N ARG A 23 0.69 -15.41 10.39
CA ARG A 23 -0.29 -15.78 9.37
C ARG A 23 0.39 -16.07 8.03
N GLY A 24 1.48 -15.36 7.71
CA GLY A 24 2.34 -15.66 6.54
C GLY A 24 2.96 -17.06 6.59
N TYR A 25 3.61 -17.42 7.70
CA TYR A 25 4.22 -18.76 7.86
C TYR A 25 3.17 -19.88 7.94
N SER A 26 2.03 -19.63 8.61
CA SER A 26 0.93 -20.60 8.63
C SER A 26 0.40 -20.86 7.22
N ALA A 27 0.19 -19.79 6.44
CA ALA A 27 -0.28 -19.89 5.06
C ALA A 27 0.74 -20.56 4.14
N GLU A 28 2.05 -20.38 4.38
CA GLU A 28 3.12 -21.11 3.69
C GLU A 28 3.02 -22.62 3.97
N GLY A 29 2.86 -23.04 5.23
CA GLY A 29 2.65 -24.44 5.58
C GLY A 29 1.44 -25.05 4.88
N ASP A 30 0.30 -24.37 4.93
CA ASP A 30 -0.93 -24.83 4.29
C ASP A 30 -0.80 -24.91 2.76
N ALA A 31 -0.13 -23.93 2.14
CA ALA A 31 0.09 -23.89 0.69
C ALA A 31 1.04 -24.98 0.21
N ASP A 32 2.10 -25.27 0.97
CA ASP A 32 3.04 -26.34 0.64
C ASP A 32 2.40 -27.72 0.78
N ILE A 33 1.56 -27.92 1.81
CA ILE A 33 0.75 -29.13 1.96
C ILE A 33 -0.21 -29.29 0.78
N LEU A 34 -0.89 -28.21 0.39
CA LEU A 34 -1.83 -28.21 -0.73
C LEU A 34 -1.14 -28.51 -2.06
N CYS A 35 -0.01 -27.89 -2.36
CA CYS A 35 0.79 -28.20 -3.56
C CYS A 35 1.29 -29.64 -3.56
N THR A 36 1.72 -30.15 -2.40
CA THR A 36 2.15 -31.55 -2.26
C THR A 36 0.99 -32.52 -2.48
N ALA A 37 -0.18 -32.26 -1.90
CA ALA A 37 -1.38 -33.06 -2.09
C ALA A 37 -1.82 -33.06 -3.55
N MET A 38 -1.75 -31.90 -4.20
CA MET A 38 -2.07 -31.72 -5.61
C MET A 38 -1.15 -32.51 -6.54
N LEU A 39 0.16 -32.52 -6.28
CA LEU A 39 1.13 -33.34 -7.04
C LEU A 39 0.93 -34.84 -6.82
N ARG A 40 0.34 -35.26 -5.69
CA ARG A 40 0.07 -36.67 -5.36
C ARG A 40 -1.30 -37.17 -5.85
N ASN A 41 -2.36 -36.35 -5.78
CA ASN A 41 -3.75 -36.75 -6.00
C ASN A 41 -4.30 -36.25 -7.35
N CYS A 42 -3.57 -36.51 -8.42
CA CYS A 42 -3.87 -35.96 -9.75
C CYS A 42 -5.17 -36.48 -10.39
N ASP A 43 -5.69 -37.61 -9.92
CA ASP A 43 -6.82 -38.32 -10.54
C ASP A 43 -8.10 -38.36 -9.69
N LYS A 44 -8.08 -37.77 -8.48
CA LYS A 44 -9.19 -37.89 -7.51
C LYS A 44 -9.56 -36.55 -6.91
N TRP A 45 -10.36 -35.77 -7.63
CA TRP A 45 -11.08 -34.64 -7.03
C TRP A 45 -12.58 -34.96 -7.01
N PRO A 46 -13.29 -34.79 -5.88
CA PRO A 46 -14.74 -34.98 -5.85
C PRO A 46 -15.37 -33.95 -6.78
N THR A 47 -15.97 -34.41 -7.87
CA THR A 47 -16.68 -33.53 -8.82
C THR A 47 -18.07 -33.12 -8.30
N ASP A 48 -18.43 -33.52 -7.07
CA ASP A 48 -19.83 -33.55 -6.64
C ASP A 48 -20.00 -33.13 -5.17
N ASN A 49 -19.75 -31.86 -4.85
CA ASN A 49 -20.10 -31.28 -3.54
C ASN A 49 -21.11 -30.12 -3.64
N GLY A 50 -21.79 -29.94 -4.78
CA GLY A 50 -22.84 -28.93 -4.95
C GLY A 50 -22.44 -27.45 -4.76
N GLN A 51 -21.16 -27.19 -4.52
CA GLN A 51 -20.57 -25.85 -4.48
C GLN A 51 -20.05 -25.56 -5.89
N GLU A 52 -20.35 -24.38 -6.44
CA GLU A 52 -19.86 -23.98 -7.76
C GLU A 52 -18.36 -24.29 -7.88
N PRO A 53 -17.89 -24.85 -9.02
CA PRO A 53 -16.49 -25.17 -9.17
C PRO A 53 -15.67 -23.89 -9.01
N ASN A 54 -15.02 -23.76 -7.86
CA ASN A 54 -14.16 -22.63 -7.54
C ASN A 54 -13.24 -22.39 -8.74
N LEU A 55 -13.34 -21.22 -9.38
CA LEU A 55 -12.62 -20.81 -10.60
C LEU A 55 -11.08 -21.02 -10.53
N MET A 56 -10.56 -21.32 -9.33
CA MET A 56 -9.15 -21.57 -9.04
C MET A 56 -8.73 -23.03 -9.21
N VAL A 57 -9.65 -23.99 -9.13
CA VAL A 57 -9.33 -25.43 -9.23
C VAL A 57 -8.67 -25.78 -10.58
N PRO A 58 -9.16 -25.30 -11.75
CA PRO A 58 -8.48 -25.56 -13.03
C PRO A 58 -7.09 -24.93 -13.11
N LYS A 59 -6.89 -23.74 -12.51
CA LYS A 59 -5.57 -23.08 -12.46
C LYS A 59 -4.59 -23.82 -11.55
N LEU A 60 -5.10 -24.40 -10.47
CA LEU A 60 -4.32 -25.21 -9.56
C LEU A 60 -3.82 -26.45 -10.30
N PHE A 61 -4.70 -27.30 -10.82
CA PHE A 61 -4.31 -28.56 -11.45
C PHE A 61 -3.69 -28.44 -12.86
N GLY A 62 -3.84 -27.29 -13.53
CA GLY A 62 -3.19 -27.01 -14.82
C GLY A 62 -1.81 -26.34 -14.65
N PRO A 63 -1.71 -25.01 -14.85
CA PRO A 63 -0.42 -24.31 -14.95
C PRO A 63 0.44 -24.38 -13.68
N ILE A 64 -0.16 -24.41 -12.50
CA ILE A 64 0.60 -24.48 -11.24
C ILE A 64 1.23 -25.86 -11.07
N ARG A 65 0.53 -26.93 -11.51
CA ARG A 65 1.03 -28.31 -11.43
C ARG A 65 2.25 -28.52 -12.28
N GLU A 66 2.12 -28.14 -13.55
CA GLU A 66 3.16 -28.31 -14.54
C GLU A 66 4.43 -27.52 -14.19
N ARG A 67 4.28 -26.40 -13.47
CA ARG A 67 5.40 -25.61 -12.97
C ARG A 67 6.20 -26.35 -11.89
N TYR A 68 5.52 -27.04 -10.97
CA TYR A 68 6.16 -27.64 -9.80
C TYR A 68 6.42 -29.15 -9.91
N ALA A 69 6.15 -29.75 -11.06
CA ALA A 69 6.31 -31.20 -11.27
C ALA A 69 7.72 -31.74 -10.93
N GLU A 70 8.77 -30.96 -11.19
CA GLU A 70 10.17 -31.36 -10.95
C GLU A 70 10.70 -30.94 -9.56
N ARG A 71 9.94 -30.12 -8.82
CA ARG A 71 10.37 -29.51 -7.56
C ARG A 71 9.86 -30.33 -6.37
N GLN A 72 10.77 -30.76 -5.51
CA GLN A 72 10.45 -31.50 -4.28
C GLN A 72 10.31 -30.53 -3.09
N GLY A 73 9.17 -29.86 -2.98
CA GLY A 73 8.84 -28.96 -1.85
C GLY A 73 9.33 -27.52 -1.98
N GLY A 74 8.93 -26.68 -1.02
CA GLY A 74 9.25 -25.25 -0.98
C GLY A 74 8.66 -24.51 -2.18
N TYR A 75 7.33 -24.55 -2.31
CA TYR A 75 6.60 -23.95 -3.43
C TYR A 75 6.25 -22.50 -3.14
N THR A 76 6.15 -22.13 -1.87
CA THR A 76 6.00 -20.75 -1.42
C THR A 76 7.30 -20.14 -0.92
N ARG A 77 7.29 -18.81 -0.79
CA ARG A 77 8.31 -18.05 -0.09
C ARG A 77 7.67 -16.91 0.67
N VAL A 78 8.12 -16.72 1.91
CA VAL A 78 7.80 -15.56 2.74
C VAL A 78 8.98 -14.57 2.66
N LEU A 79 8.71 -13.35 2.21
CA LEU A 79 9.67 -12.24 2.18
C LEU A 79 9.24 -11.19 3.19
N ARG A 80 10.05 -10.98 4.23
CA ARG A 80 9.79 -9.94 5.23
C ARG A 80 9.99 -8.56 4.61
N ILE A 81 9.07 -7.64 4.90
CA ILE A 81 9.09 -6.27 4.40
C ILE A 81 8.91 -5.28 5.55
N GLU A 82 9.15 -4.01 5.27
CA GLU A 82 8.84 -2.95 6.22
C GLU A 82 7.33 -2.88 6.52
N PRO A 83 6.93 -2.48 7.75
CA PRO A 83 5.54 -2.35 8.13
C PRO A 83 4.77 -1.43 7.15
N MET A 84 3.77 -2.00 6.47
CA MET A 84 2.94 -1.22 5.54
C MET A 84 1.85 -0.41 6.25
N LYS A 85 1.63 -0.69 7.54
CA LYS A 85 0.55 -0.14 8.37
C LYS A 85 1.11 0.80 9.44
N GLU A 86 0.24 1.69 9.91
CA GLU A 86 0.56 2.65 10.98
C GLU A 86 0.87 1.98 12.33
N ASP A 87 0.32 0.80 12.60
CA ASP A 87 0.49 0.04 13.85
C ASP A 87 1.86 -0.64 14.00
N GLN A 88 2.77 -0.45 13.04
CA GLN A 88 4.11 -1.05 13.01
C GLN A 88 4.10 -2.59 13.11
N ALA A 89 3.02 -3.25 12.70
CA ALA A 89 2.96 -4.71 12.65
C ALA A 89 3.94 -5.26 11.58
N GLU A 90 4.66 -6.33 11.93
CA GLU A 90 5.60 -6.99 11.01
C GLU A 90 4.83 -7.53 9.80
N SER A 91 5.25 -7.11 8.60
CA SER A 91 4.57 -7.44 7.35
C SER A 91 5.46 -8.35 6.50
N ALA A 92 4.84 -9.28 5.76
CA ALA A 92 5.55 -10.14 4.83
C ALA A 92 4.75 -10.38 3.54
N ILE A 93 5.47 -10.61 2.44
CA ILE A 93 4.91 -10.98 1.15
C ILE A 93 5.00 -12.50 1.01
N LEU A 94 3.85 -13.15 0.85
CA LEU A 94 3.77 -14.55 0.47
C LEU A 94 3.70 -14.66 -1.06
N GLU A 95 4.66 -15.37 -1.65
CA GLU A 95 4.72 -15.58 -3.10
C GLU A 95 4.83 -17.05 -3.47
N LEU A 96 4.30 -17.39 -4.66
CA LEU A 96 4.54 -18.67 -5.32
C LEU A 96 5.86 -18.60 -6.09
N VAL A 97 6.77 -19.52 -5.79
CA VAL A 97 8.10 -19.60 -6.39
C VAL A 97 8.00 -19.88 -7.90
N ASP A 98 8.94 -19.37 -8.71
CA ASP A 98 8.93 -19.56 -10.17
C ASP A 98 7.68 -19.01 -10.87
N GLY A 99 6.94 -18.14 -10.19
CA GLY A 99 5.82 -17.43 -10.76
C GLY A 99 6.24 -16.26 -11.66
N PRO A 100 5.29 -15.74 -12.44
CA PRO A 100 5.51 -14.52 -13.24
C PRO A 100 5.76 -13.29 -12.36
N LYS A 101 5.34 -13.33 -11.09
CA LYS A 101 5.49 -12.25 -10.10
C LYS A 101 6.42 -12.63 -8.94
N ASP A 102 7.45 -13.43 -9.22
CA ASP A 102 8.46 -13.83 -8.23
C ASP A 102 9.40 -12.64 -7.92
N MET A 103 9.30 -12.11 -6.71
CA MET A 103 10.08 -10.98 -6.24
C MET A 103 11.55 -11.35 -6.08
N ARG A 104 11.90 -12.56 -5.61
CA ARG A 104 13.31 -12.96 -5.48
C ARG A 104 14.00 -13.00 -6.85
N PHE A 105 13.30 -13.48 -7.87
CA PHE A 105 13.78 -13.47 -9.24
C PHE A 105 13.98 -12.03 -9.75
N ALA A 106 12.99 -11.16 -9.55
CA ALA A 106 13.05 -9.75 -9.94
C ALA A 106 14.18 -8.98 -9.21
N MET A 107 14.36 -9.20 -7.91
CA MET A 107 15.43 -8.59 -7.09
C MET A 107 16.82 -9.06 -7.53
N THR A 108 16.94 -10.34 -7.91
CA THR A 108 18.19 -10.88 -8.46
C THR A 108 18.51 -10.21 -9.80
N ALA A 109 17.51 -10.10 -10.70
CA ALA A 109 17.67 -9.42 -11.98
C ALA A 109 18.03 -7.93 -11.79
N LYS A 110 17.40 -7.23 -10.85
CA LYS A 110 17.69 -5.83 -10.52
C LYS A 110 19.12 -5.64 -10.00
N SER A 111 19.57 -6.55 -9.14
CA SER A 111 20.96 -6.56 -8.64
C SER A 111 21.96 -6.75 -9.79
N LEU A 112 21.69 -7.66 -10.73
CA LEU A 112 22.52 -7.86 -11.92
C LEU A 112 22.46 -6.67 -12.89
N ALA A 113 21.31 -6.02 -13.01
CA ALA A 113 21.13 -4.85 -13.86
C ALA A 113 22.00 -3.67 -13.40
N ARG A 114 22.10 -3.46 -12.07
CA ARG A 114 22.94 -2.42 -11.45
C ARG A 114 24.44 -2.74 -11.48
N ARG A 115 24.82 -4.01 -11.63
CA ARG A 115 26.21 -4.44 -11.66
C ARG A 115 26.82 -4.29 -13.06
N ASP A 116 28.10 -3.98 -13.11
CA ASP A 116 28.90 -4.02 -14.34
C ASP A 116 29.05 -5.48 -14.85
N PRO A 117 28.73 -5.76 -16.14
CA PRO A 117 28.88 -7.09 -16.73
C PRO A 117 30.30 -7.66 -16.72
N SER A 118 31.32 -6.81 -16.74
CA SER A 118 32.73 -7.23 -16.78
C SER A 118 33.23 -7.79 -15.45
N LEU A 119 32.56 -7.44 -14.35
CA LEU A 119 32.99 -7.79 -13.01
C LEU A 119 32.50 -9.20 -12.62
N ALA A 120 33.43 -10.07 -12.23
CA ALA A 120 33.14 -11.43 -11.76
C ALA A 120 32.09 -11.45 -10.63
N PHE A 121 31.29 -12.51 -10.55
CA PHE A 121 30.25 -12.62 -9.52
C PHE A 121 30.82 -12.94 -8.15
N SER A 122 30.22 -12.35 -7.11
CA SER A 122 30.46 -12.81 -5.75
C SER A 122 29.82 -14.20 -5.53
N PRO A 123 30.30 -14.98 -4.55
CA PRO A 123 29.73 -16.28 -4.21
C PRO A 123 28.22 -16.21 -3.89
N ASP A 124 27.79 -15.16 -3.19
CA ASP A 124 26.39 -14.98 -2.79
C ASP A 124 25.48 -14.71 -4.00
N VAL A 125 25.92 -13.83 -4.92
CA VAL A 125 25.17 -13.54 -6.15
C VAL A 125 25.06 -14.80 -6.99
N THR A 126 26.12 -15.58 -7.09
CA THR A 126 26.12 -16.86 -7.81
C THR A 126 25.10 -17.83 -7.21
N THR A 127 25.03 -17.91 -5.88
CA THR A 127 24.05 -18.73 -5.15
C THR A 127 22.62 -18.25 -5.39
N HIS A 128 22.38 -16.93 -5.39
CA HIS A 128 21.07 -16.36 -5.68
C HIS A 128 20.62 -16.64 -7.12
N VAL A 129 21.50 -16.45 -8.10
CA VAL A 129 21.24 -16.77 -9.51
C VAL A 129 20.93 -18.25 -9.68
N LYS A 130 21.73 -19.13 -9.06
CA LYS A 130 21.48 -20.58 -9.09
C LYS A 130 20.10 -20.92 -8.54
N LYS A 131 19.76 -20.43 -7.33
CA LYS A 131 18.47 -20.70 -6.69
C LYS A 131 17.27 -20.17 -7.48
N ALA A 132 17.41 -19.02 -8.14
CA ALA A 132 16.34 -18.39 -8.91
C ALA A 132 16.11 -19.06 -10.29
N THR A 133 17.09 -19.80 -10.82
CA THR A 133 17.03 -20.37 -12.18
C THR A 133 16.95 -21.88 -12.23
N GLN A 134 17.38 -22.61 -11.19
CA GLN A 134 17.56 -24.07 -11.21
C GLN A 134 16.31 -24.89 -11.58
N PHE A 135 15.10 -24.44 -11.25
CA PHE A 135 13.85 -25.17 -11.52
C PHE A 135 12.97 -24.48 -12.57
N ARG A 136 13.43 -23.38 -13.16
CA ARG A 136 12.69 -22.65 -14.20
C ARG A 136 13.04 -23.20 -15.57
N LYS A 137 12.02 -23.45 -16.39
CA LYS A 137 12.19 -23.68 -17.83
C LYS A 137 12.81 -22.42 -18.44
N ASN A 138 14.00 -22.52 -19.03
CA ASN A 138 14.76 -21.38 -19.60
C ASN A 138 15.13 -20.25 -18.61
N GLY A 139 15.27 -20.56 -17.31
CA GLY A 139 15.44 -19.52 -16.28
C GLY A 139 16.60 -18.54 -16.49
N ILE A 140 17.74 -19.00 -17.03
CA ILE A 140 18.89 -18.12 -17.31
C ILE A 140 18.58 -17.12 -18.41
N HIS A 141 17.86 -17.54 -19.45
CA HIS A 141 17.50 -16.67 -20.57
C HIS A 141 16.51 -15.60 -20.11
N GLU A 142 15.45 -15.99 -19.40
CA GLU A 142 14.49 -15.06 -18.81
C GLU A 142 15.17 -14.04 -17.88
N LEU A 143 16.13 -14.51 -17.07
CA LEU A 143 16.85 -13.65 -16.13
C LEU A 143 17.70 -12.60 -16.86
N ARG A 144 18.37 -12.98 -17.97
CA ARG A 144 19.12 -12.04 -18.81
C ARG A 144 18.21 -11.00 -19.45
N VAL A 145 17.11 -11.43 -20.05
CA VAL A 145 16.13 -10.54 -20.68
C VAL A 145 15.56 -9.55 -19.67
N LEU A 146 15.21 -10.01 -18.47
CA LEU A 146 14.71 -9.15 -17.40
C LEU A 146 15.78 -8.16 -16.92
N ALA A 147 17.03 -8.60 -16.75
CA ALA A 147 18.13 -7.72 -16.36
C ALA A 147 18.43 -6.64 -17.42
N GLU A 148 18.38 -6.98 -18.71
CA GLU A 148 18.52 -6.02 -19.81
C GLU A 148 17.38 -5.02 -19.84
N THR A 149 16.14 -5.49 -19.67
CA THR A 149 14.95 -4.63 -19.57
C THR A 149 15.11 -3.64 -18.40
N LEU A 150 15.55 -4.12 -17.24
CA LEU A 150 15.78 -3.27 -16.06
C LEU A 150 16.91 -2.26 -16.27
N ARG A 151 17.97 -2.61 -17.02
CA ARG A 151 19.02 -1.65 -17.42
C ARG A 151 18.47 -0.53 -18.29
N GLN A 152 17.59 -0.85 -19.24
CA GLN A 152 16.93 0.15 -20.08
C GLN A 152 16.02 1.05 -19.23
N GLN A 153 15.18 0.46 -18.37
CA GLN A 153 14.30 1.21 -17.46
C GLN A 153 15.08 2.14 -16.51
N HIS A 154 16.23 1.69 -16.03
CA HIS A 154 17.12 2.51 -15.21
C HIS A 154 17.66 3.71 -15.99
N LYS A 155 18.08 3.52 -17.25
CA LYS A 155 18.50 4.65 -18.11
C LYS A 155 17.38 5.66 -18.36
N THR A 156 16.12 5.20 -18.39
CA THR A 156 14.95 6.08 -18.56
C THR A 156 14.50 6.79 -17.27
N GLY A 157 15.13 6.53 -16.11
CA GLY A 157 14.78 7.19 -14.84
C GLY A 157 13.53 6.66 -14.14
N LEU A 158 13.13 5.40 -14.39
CA LEU A 158 11.91 4.83 -13.80
C LEU A 158 12.01 4.58 -12.28
N ASP A 159 13.22 4.55 -11.72
CA ASP A 159 13.50 4.16 -10.33
C ASP A 159 13.26 5.29 -9.31
N ASP A 160 13.05 6.52 -9.76
CA ASP A 160 12.91 7.72 -8.91
C ASP A 160 11.49 7.90 -8.34
N ARG A 161 10.74 6.80 -8.20
CA ARG A 161 9.36 6.83 -7.72
C ARG A 161 9.34 7.02 -6.20
N ILE A 162 8.51 7.96 -5.73
CA ILE A 162 8.27 8.19 -4.31
C ILE A 162 7.45 7.02 -3.75
N LEU A 163 7.91 6.42 -2.65
CA LEU A 163 7.19 5.34 -1.97
C LEU A 163 5.85 5.84 -1.41
N PRO A 164 4.79 5.03 -1.47
CA PRO A 164 3.52 5.38 -0.85
C PRO A 164 3.68 5.46 0.67
N LYS A 165 2.97 6.40 1.31
CA LYS A 165 2.89 6.47 2.77
C LYS A 165 2.24 5.18 3.33
N PRO A 166 2.59 4.77 4.57
CA PRO A 166 1.92 3.66 5.26
C PRO A 166 0.40 3.85 5.28
N ARG A 167 -0.32 2.73 5.22
CA ARG A 167 -1.78 2.70 5.32
C ARG A 167 -2.18 2.99 6.76
N SER A 168 -3.11 3.93 6.93
CA SER A 168 -3.71 4.17 8.24
C SER A 168 -4.62 3.01 8.60
N VAL A 169 -4.48 2.52 9.84
CA VAL A 169 -5.24 1.37 10.38
C VAL A 169 -6.43 1.85 11.21
N TYR A 170 -6.25 2.96 11.91
CA TYR A 170 -7.28 3.49 12.80
C TYR A 170 -8.20 4.45 12.02
N PRO A 171 -9.51 4.40 12.27
CA PRO A 171 -10.41 5.45 11.82
C PRO A 171 -9.88 6.80 12.27
N GLN A 172 -9.81 7.76 11.35
CA GLN A 172 -9.45 9.12 11.71
C GLN A 172 -10.67 9.74 12.40
N ASP A 173 -10.57 9.99 13.71
CA ASP A 173 -11.62 10.68 14.46
C ASP A 173 -11.71 12.11 13.92
N SER A 174 -12.67 12.38 13.03
CA SER A 174 -12.94 13.74 12.52
C SER A 174 -13.22 14.74 13.66
N SER A 175 -13.69 14.23 14.80
CA SER A 175 -13.97 14.97 16.03
C SER A 175 -12.73 15.50 16.76
N LYS A 176 -11.51 14.99 16.49
CA LYS A 176 -10.28 15.53 17.10
C LYS A 176 -9.85 16.88 16.50
N GLU A 177 -10.21 17.17 15.25
CA GLU A 177 -9.94 18.49 14.64
C GLU A 177 -10.86 19.59 15.21
N ASP A 178 -12.05 19.20 15.67
CA ASP A 178 -13.06 20.09 16.29
C ASP A 178 -12.90 20.24 17.81
N LEU A 179 -12.14 19.35 18.45
CA LEU A 179 -11.71 19.47 19.85
C LEU A 179 -10.54 20.46 20.00
N ARG A 180 -10.69 21.66 19.44
CA ARG A 180 -9.98 22.82 19.98
C ARG A 180 -10.66 23.14 21.29
N TYR A 181 -10.11 22.63 22.39
CA TYR A 181 -10.42 23.22 23.69
C TYR A 181 -10.18 24.72 23.52
N PHE A 182 -11.18 25.55 23.82
CA PHE A 182 -10.91 26.94 24.12
C PHE A 182 -9.86 26.87 25.22
N GLU A 183 -8.60 27.19 24.93
CA GLU A 183 -7.75 27.69 26.00
C GLU A 183 -8.57 28.82 26.63
N GLU A 184 -8.77 28.76 27.94
CA GLU A 184 -9.27 29.91 28.68
C GLU A 184 -8.24 31.02 28.46
N VAL A 185 -8.44 31.79 27.38
CA VAL A 185 -7.71 33.02 27.18
C VAL A 185 -8.25 33.91 28.29
N ASP A 186 -7.40 34.32 29.23
CA ASP A 186 -7.75 35.38 30.16
C ASP A 186 -8.33 36.55 29.32
N ASP A 187 -9.65 36.71 29.23
CA ASP A 187 -10.30 37.74 28.38
C ASP A 187 -9.82 39.16 28.74
N HIS A 188 -9.22 39.28 29.93
CA HIS A 188 -8.68 40.49 30.49
C HIS A 188 -7.25 40.82 30.01
N LYS A 189 -6.55 39.91 29.31
CA LYS A 189 -5.21 40.14 28.76
C LYS A 189 -5.24 40.19 27.23
N ARG A 190 -4.68 41.27 26.69
CA ARG A 190 -4.45 41.37 25.24
C ARG A 190 -3.38 40.35 24.82
N PRO A 191 -3.60 39.56 23.75
CA PRO A 191 -2.66 38.53 23.30
C PRO A 191 -1.33 39.08 22.78
N ASN A 192 -1.24 40.39 22.56
CA ASN A 192 0.01 41.10 22.32
C ASN A 192 -0.07 42.48 23.02
N PRO A 193 0.34 42.60 24.30
CA PRO A 193 0.38 43.90 24.94
C PRO A 193 1.35 44.80 24.15
N PRO A 194 1.03 46.07 23.91
CA PRO A 194 1.93 46.94 23.18
C PRO A 194 3.26 47.01 23.94
N ARG A 195 4.36 46.59 23.31
CA ARG A 195 5.69 46.94 23.80
C ARG A 195 5.75 48.46 23.85
N ILE A 196 5.83 49.03 25.05
CA ILE A 196 6.10 50.45 25.25
C ILE A 196 7.60 50.62 24.96
N ASP A 197 7.96 50.51 23.68
CA ASP A 197 9.27 50.93 23.22
C ASP A 197 9.18 52.44 23.01
N SER A 198 9.96 53.18 23.81
CA SER A 198 10.12 54.62 23.69
C SER A 198 10.46 55.00 22.24
N PHE A 199 9.47 55.48 21.49
CA PHE A 199 9.59 55.86 20.09
C PHE A 199 10.63 56.99 19.91
N LYS A 200 11.83 56.67 19.42
CA LYS A 200 12.62 57.61 18.61
C LYS A 200 12.03 57.59 17.20
N ARG A 201 11.24 58.62 16.86
CA ARG A 201 10.67 58.82 15.52
C ARG A 201 11.78 58.88 14.46
N ILE A 202 11.76 57.99 13.48
CA ILE A 202 12.41 58.21 12.19
C ILE A 202 11.33 58.09 11.12
N HIS A 203 10.90 59.23 10.58
CA HIS A 203 10.00 59.27 9.43
C HIS A 203 10.79 58.96 8.15
N LYS A 204 10.47 57.87 7.44
CA LYS A 204 10.68 57.80 5.99
C LYS A 204 9.33 57.67 5.30
N ARG A 205 8.98 58.73 4.58
CA ARG A 205 7.72 58.91 3.85
C ARG A 205 7.77 58.06 2.57
N VAL A 206 7.11 56.91 2.55
CA VAL A 206 6.91 56.15 1.30
C VAL A 206 5.52 56.48 0.77
N GLN A 207 5.48 57.20 -0.35
CA GLN A 207 4.26 57.56 -1.06
C GLN A 207 3.84 56.39 -1.95
N TYR A 208 2.75 55.70 -1.61
CA TYR A 208 2.13 54.71 -2.49
C TYR A 208 1.03 55.38 -3.32
N LYS A 209 1.19 55.41 -4.65
CA LYS A 209 0.12 55.84 -5.57
C LYS A 209 -0.98 54.77 -5.59
N LEU A 210 -2.13 55.08 -4.99
CA LEU A 210 -3.33 54.23 -5.04
C LEU A 210 -3.83 54.14 -6.49
N ARG A 211 -4.05 52.92 -7.00
CA ARG A 211 -4.72 52.72 -8.30
C ARG A 211 -6.22 53.03 -8.16
N PRO A 212 -6.86 53.65 -9.17
CA PRO A 212 -8.27 54.00 -9.08
C PRO A 212 -9.16 52.74 -9.08
N ARG A 213 -10.14 52.74 -8.18
CA ARG A 213 -11.11 51.65 -7.97
C ARG A 213 -12.16 51.69 -9.09
N VAL A 214 -12.20 50.66 -9.94
CA VAL A 214 -13.23 50.51 -10.98
C VAL A 214 -14.59 50.30 -10.30
N GLN A 215 -15.51 51.26 -10.42
CA GLN A 215 -16.87 51.15 -9.91
C GLN A 215 -17.71 50.31 -10.89
N LYS A 216 -17.96 49.04 -10.57
CA LYS A 216 -18.99 48.25 -11.27
C LYS A 216 -20.37 48.80 -10.87
N LYS A 217 -21.09 49.41 -11.82
CA LYS A 217 -22.50 49.81 -11.64
C LYS A 217 -23.32 48.55 -11.33
N ARG A 218 -24.08 48.56 -10.22
CA ARG A 218 -25.06 47.51 -9.91
C ARG A 218 -26.19 47.58 -10.94
N PRO A 219 -26.66 46.46 -11.51
CA PRO A 219 -27.82 46.47 -12.38
C PRO A 219 -29.09 46.84 -11.59
N GLN A 220 -29.93 47.68 -12.17
CA GLN A 220 -31.19 48.11 -11.55
C GLN A 220 -32.20 46.95 -11.61
N VAL A 221 -32.70 46.55 -10.44
CA VAL A 221 -33.81 45.61 -10.29
C VAL A 221 -35.09 46.33 -10.71
N GLN A 222 -35.75 45.87 -11.77
CA GLN A 222 -37.07 46.35 -12.15
C GLN A 222 -38.10 45.89 -11.10
N LYS A 223 -38.89 46.82 -10.57
CA LYS A 223 -39.99 46.49 -9.65
C LYS A 223 -41.16 45.88 -10.43
N PRO A 224 -41.86 44.88 -9.89
CA PRO A 224 -43.02 44.30 -10.55
C PRO A 224 -44.18 45.31 -10.60
N VAL A 225 -44.88 45.33 -11.74
CA VAL A 225 -46.04 46.18 -12.04
C VAL A 225 -47.24 45.71 -11.21
N SER A 226 -47.99 46.64 -10.63
CA SER A 226 -49.15 46.37 -9.77
C SER A 226 -50.44 46.15 -10.57
N ASP A 227 -51.12 45.04 -10.33
CA ASP A 227 -52.40 44.63 -10.94
C ASP A 227 -53.61 45.43 -10.42
N LYS A 228 -53.77 46.70 -10.82
CA LYS A 228 -54.98 47.50 -10.45
C LYS A 228 -55.65 48.30 -11.58
N GLU A 229 -55.36 48.01 -12.85
CA GLU A 229 -55.98 48.74 -13.98
C GLU A 229 -56.85 47.88 -14.93
N ASN A 230 -57.31 46.69 -14.52
CA ASN A 230 -58.25 45.88 -15.31
C ASN A 230 -59.70 45.86 -14.78
N GLN A 231 -60.12 46.90 -14.07
CA GLN A 231 -61.52 47.12 -13.69
C GLN A 231 -62.00 48.48 -14.18
N LYS A 232 -62.15 48.65 -15.51
CA LYS A 232 -62.92 49.74 -16.13
C LYS A 232 -63.07 49.59 -17.66
N GLN A 233 -63.36 48.39 -18.16
CA GLN A 233 -63.84 48.21 -19.55
C GLN A 233 -64.83 47.03 -19.65
N ILE A 234 -65.82 46.97 -18.75
CA ILE A 234 -67.06 46.22 -18.96
C ILE A 234 -68.17 47.02 -18.26
N ALA A 235 -68.92 47.81 -19.06
CA ALA A 235 -70.19 48.50 -18.83
C ALA A 235 -70.15 49.93 -19.39
#